data_AF-A0A511ME45-F1
#
_entry.id   AF-A0A511ME45-F1
#
_cell.length_a   1.000
_cell.length_b   1.000
_cell.length_c   1.000
_cell.angle_alpha   90.00
_cell.angle_beta   90.00
_cell.angle_gamma   90.00
#
_symmetry.space_group_name_H-M   'P 1'
#
loop_
_entity.id
_entity.type
_entity.pdbx_description
1 polymer ?
#
loop_
_entity_poly.entity_id
_entity_poly.type
_entity_poly.pdbx_seq_one_letter_code
_entity_poly.pdbx_strand_id
1 'polypeptide(L)'
;MSIGHRYDSAASGKHRPPALTPHLLFMPPLGHSFETSSDTAEAEVADRELPEYDVFGTRPVEEERLFWYRWIAGHQLSFLLWRAMCDVVWHHPEDDGPDERELELLTTCVDGYSAMLLYSSTVPRDHYHAYTRVRMALQHPAFSGTWAPDYRPVRRLFRGKMPWQDDPACTALDEAVARNEVTHSHIADHLVPDGHSLLQKSAGAPGVSVSREKEDLYDNFFLTVRRPVSHAEFVAQLDSRIAELAADLEYNGLYPNVDGRHHPVVANQAGGVMKPLVTGVLEVMDRAARLVSDMRLEEARR
;
A
#
# COMPACT_ATOMS: atom_id res chain seq x y z
N MET A 1 -22.09 -55.74 14.60
CA MET A 1 -21.06 -54.74 14.98
C MET A 1 -21.04 -53.69 13.89
N SER A 2 -21.61 -52.51 14.16
CA SER A 2 -21.69 -51.40 13.21
C SER A 2 -20.88 -50.24 13.80
N ILE A 3 -19.85 -49.82 13.08
CA ILE A 3 -18.96 -48.73 13.47
C ILE A 3 -19.61 -47.42 13.00
N GLY A 4 -20.23 -46.70 13.93
CA GLY A 4 -20.71 -45.34 13.68
C GLY A 4 -19.53 -44.36 13.75
N HIS A 5 -19.12 -43.83 12.61
CA HIS A 5 -18.27 -42.64 12.57
C HIS A 5 -19.10 -41.42 12.94
N ARG A 6 -18.82 -40.86 14.12
CA ARG A 6 -19.20 -39.49 14.46
C ARG A 6 -18.29 -38.57 13.67
N TYR A 7 -18.87 -37.78 12.79
CA TYR A 7 -18.26 -36.53 12.35
C TYR A 7 -18.39 -35.54 13.52
N ASP A 8 -17.31 -35.36 14.26
CA ASP A 8 -17.18 -34.20 15.15
C ASP A 8 -16.94 -32.98 14.26
N SER A 9 -18.03 -32.23 14.07
CA SER A 9 -18.05 -30.86 13.58
C SER A 9 -17.25 -29.99 14.55
N ALA A 10 -15.95 -29.82 14.31
CA ALA A 10 -15.16 -28.79 14.97
C ALA A 10 -15.82 -27.43 14.69
N ALA A 11 -16.27 -26.79 15.76
CA ALA A 11 -16.96 -25.51 15.74
C ALA A 11 -16.07 -24.46 15.05
N SER A 12 -16.46 -24.08 13.83
CA SER A 12 -16.03 -22.84 13.21
C SER A 12 -16.40 -21.70 14.15
N GLY A 13 -15.41 -21.10 14.81
CA GLY A 13 -15.56 -19.79 15.42
C GLY A 13 -16.07 -18.85 14.34
N LYS A 14 -17.33 -18.43 14.44
CA LYS A 14 -17.96 -17.51 13.49
C LYS A 14 -17.32 -16.13 13.66
N HIS A 15 -16.13 -15.93 13.09
CA HIS A 15 -15.60 -14.58 12.89
C HIS A 15 -16.59 -13.86 11.97
N ARG A 16 -17.09 -12.72 12.45
CA ARG A 16 -18.00 -11.87 11.70
C ARG A 16 -17.23 -11.33 10.49
N PRO A 17 -17.80 -11.30 9.28
CA PRO A 17 -17.11 -10.68 8.14
C PRO A 17 -16.72 -9.23 8.48
N PRO A 18 -15.52 -8.79 8.08
CA PRO A 18 -15.07 -7.42 8.34
C PRO A 18 -15.97 -6.42 7.60
N ALA A 19 -16.04 -5.20 8.13
CA ALA A 19 -16.72 -4.12 7.44
C ALA A 19 -15.87 -3.66 6.24
N LEU A 20 -16.17 -4.20 5.05
CA LEU A 20 -15.53 -3.79 3.80
C LEU A 20 -16.13 -2.48 3.30
N THR A 21 -15.80 -1.38 3.98
CA THR A 21 -16.27 -0.03 3.66
C THR A 21 -15.08 0.92 3.68
N PRO A 22 -14.66 1.46 2.52
CA PRO A 22 -13.60 2.44 2.50
C PRO A 22 -13.95 3.69 3.29
N HIS A 23 -12.98 4.22 4.01
CA HIS A 23 -13.10 5.44 4.81
C HIS A 23 -12.39 6.60 4.12
N LEU A 24 -12.73 7.84 4.49
CA LEU A 24 -11.98 9.01 4.05
C LEU A 24 -10.53 8.90 4.57
N LEU A 25 -9.59 9.34 3.75
CA LEU A 25 -8.19 9.53 4.13
C LEU A 25 -7.90 11.03 4.20
N PHE A 26 -7.42 11.53 5.33
CA PHE A 26 -6.97 12.90 5.48
C PHE A 26 -5.46 12.97 5.29
N MET A 27 -5.02 13.76 4.32
CA MET A 27 -3.61 13.99 4.02
C MET A 27 -3.26 15.47 4.17
N PRO A 28 -2.03 15.82 4.58
CA PRO A 28 -1.59 17.20 4.53
C PRO A 28 -1.61 17.71 3.08
N PRO A 29 -1.79 19.03 2.86
CA PRO A 29 -1.62 19.61 1.54
C PRO A 29 -0.18 19.37 1.04
N LEU A 30 -0.01 19.24 -0.27
CA LEU A 30 1.28 18.88 -0.86
C LEU A 30 2.38 19.89 -0.52
N GLY A 31 3.51 19.39 -0.04
CA GLY A 31 4.66 20.21 0.34
C GLY A 31 4.47 21.00 1.66
N HIS A 32 3.38 20.76 2.40
CA HIS A 32 3.20 21.30 3.73
C HIS A 32 3.64 20.30 4.80
N SER A 33 4.30 20.79 5.84
CA SER A 33 4.58 20.02 7.04
C SER A 33 3.29 19.65 7.78
N PHE A 34 3.35 18.59 8.59
CA PHE A 34 2.24 18.24 9.48
C PHE A 34 1.92 19.38 10.45
N GLU A 35 0.63 19.55 10.72
CA GLU A 35 0.13 20.55 11.66
C GLU A 35 0.73 20.33 13.05
N THR A 36 1.06 21.44 13.72
CA THR A 36 1.53 21.42 15.11
C THR A 36 0.33 21.14 16.00
N SER A 37 0.26 19.93 16.58
CA SER A 37 -0.79 19.58 17.54
C SER A 37 -0.48 20.20 18.90
N SER A 38 -1.48 20.75 19.58
CA SER A 38 -1.39 21.09 21.01
C SER A 38 -1.55 19.86 21.91
N ASP A 39 -2.08 18.76 21.36
CA ASP A 39 -2.17 17.49 22.07
C ASP A 39 -0.81 16.80 22.05
N THR A 40 -0.22 16.73 23.23
CA THR A 40 1.04 16.02 23.56
C THR A 40 0.86 14.51 23.67
N ALA A 41 -0.30 13.98 23.28
CA ALA A 41 -0.47 12.54 23.16
C ALA A 41 0.42 12.05 22.02
N GLU A 42 1.56 11.49 22.38
CA GLU A 42 2.43 10.72 21.50
C GLU A 42 1.54 9.66 20.83
N ALA A 43 1.27 9.84 19.53
CA ALA A 43 0.52 8.84 18.79
C ALA A 43 1.48 7.69 18.50
N GLU A 44 1.55 6.79 19.47
CA GLU A 44 2.20 5.51 19.30
C GLU A 44 1.27 4.59 18.51
N VAL A 45 1.86 3.81 17.61
CA VAL A 45 1.18 2.65 17.02
C VAL A 45 0.73 1.75 18.15
N ALA A 46 -0.55 1.35 18.13
CA ALA A 46 -1.08 0.48 19.17
C ALA A 46 -0.32 -0.85 19.11
N ASP A 47 0.17 -1.33 20.26
CA ASP A 47 0.77 -2.66 20.31
C ASP A 47 -0.29 -3.68 19.89
N ARG A 48 0.00 -4.38 18.79
CA ARG A 48 -0.94 -5.27 18.13
C ARG A 48 -0.30 -6.63 17.94
N GLU A 49 -1.02 -7.66 18.32
CA GLU A 49 -0.74 -9.01 17.88
C GLU A 49 -1.23 -9.13 16.43
N LEU A 50 -0.31 -9.37 15.49
CA LEU A 50 -0.66 -9.53 14.09
C LEU A 50 -1.32 -10.90 13.90
N PRO A 51 -2.54 -10.98 13.34
CA PRO A 51 -3.15 -12.26 13.08
C PRO A 51 -2.38 -13.00 11.99
N GLU A 52 -2.30 -14.32 12.11
CA GLU A 52 -1.95 -15.15 10.96
C GLU A 52 -3.07 -15.09 9.92
N TYR A 53 -2.71 -15.13 8.64
CA TYR A 53 -3.68 -15.20 7.55
C TYR A 53 -3.31 -16.27 6.54
N ASP A 54 -4.35 -16.88 5.95
CA ASP A 54 -4.17 -17.83 4.86
C ASP A 54 -3.85 -17.09 3.56
N VAL A 55 -2.83 -17.55 2.82
CA VAL A 55 -2.57 -17.05 1.47
C VAL A 55 -3.76 -17.32 0.54
N PHE A 56 -4.48 -18.44 0.73
CA PHE A 56 -5.66 -18.81 -0.04
C PHE A 56 -6.89 -18.85 0.86
N GLY A 57 -7.81 -17.91 0.67
CA GLY A 57 -8.99 -17.80 1.53
C GLY A 57 -10.01 -18.88 1.24
N THR A 58 -10.49 -19.60 2.24
CA THR A 58 -11.41 -20.74 2.03
C THR A 58 -12.88 -20.36 1.83
N ARG A 59 -13.22 -19.09 2.04
CA ARG A 59 -14.59 -18.58 2.09
C ARG A 59 -14.99 -17.94 0.76
N PRO A 60 -16.25 -18.12 0.30
CA PRO A 60 -16.77 -17.35 -0.83
C PRO A 60 -16.87 -15.87 -0.45
N VAL A 61 -16.67 -14.98 -1.43
CA VAL A 61 -16.63 -13.53 -1.22
C VAL A 61 -17.65 -12.79 -2.08
N GLU A 62 -18.10 -11.62 -1.61
CA GLU A 62 -18.78 -10.64 -2.47
C GLU A 62 -17.72 -9.90 -3.29
N GLU A 63 -17.39 -10.44 -4.47
CA GLU A 63 -16.24 -10.03 -5.29
C GLU A 63 -16.16 -8.52 -5.53
N GLU A 64 -17.25 -7.92 -6.03
CA GLU A 64 -17.28 -6.49 -6.37
C GLU A 64 -16.96 -5.62 -5.15
N ARG A 65 -17.50 -6.00 -3.99
CA ARG A 65 -17.30 -5.26 -2.74
C ARG A 65 -15.89 -5.43 -2.22
N LEU A 66 -15.39 -6.67 -2.18
CA LEU A 66 -14.07 -6.97 -1.67
C LEU A 66 -12.99 -6.33 -2.53
N PHE A 67 -13.00 -6.55 -3.85
CA PHE A 67 -11.96 -6.04 -4.72
C PHE A 67 -12.01 -4.52 -4.86
N TRP A 68 -13.19 -3.90 -4.79
CA TRP A 68 -13.29 -2.45 -4.67
C TRP A 68 -12.68 -1.94 -3.35
N TYR A 69 -13.00 -2.59 -2.23
CA TYR A 69 -12.41 -2.24 -0.94
C TYR A 69 -10.88 -2.34 -0.98
N ARG A 70 -10.33 -3.47 -1.43
CA ARG A 70 -8.87 -3.68 -1.54
C ARG A 70 -8.21 -2.65 -2.44
N TRP A 71 -8.86 -2.32 -3.55
CA TRP A 71 -8.38 -1.29 -4.47
C TRP A 71 -8.24 0.07 -3.79
N ILE A 72 -9.26 0.51 -3.04
CA ILE A 72 -9.19 1.80 -2.33
C ILE A 72 -8.23 1.75 -1.15
N ALA A 73 -8.37 0.76 -0.26
CA ALA A 73 -7.58 0.65 0.96
C ALA A 73 -6.08 0.49 0.69
N GLY A 74 -5.70 -0.35 -0.28
CA GLY A 74 -4.29 -0.54 -0.63
C GLY A 74 -3.65 0.70 -1.26
N HIS A 75 -4.39 1.48 -2.04
CA HIS A 75 -3.89 2.78 -2.53
C HIS A 75 -3.79 3.82 -1.42
N GLN A 76 -4.75 3.90 -0.50
CA GLN A 76 -4.66 4.80 0.65
C GLN A 76 -3.43 4.49 1.53
N LEU A 77 -3.17 3.22 1.82
CA LEU A 77 -1.95 2.80 2.52
C LEU A 77 -0.69 3.18 1.72
N SER A 78 -0.70 3.01 0.39
CA SER A 78 0.40 3.46 -0.46
C SER A 78 0.65 4.96 -0.36
N PHE A 79 -0.40 5.80 -0.27
CA PHE A 79 -0.27 7.26 -0.14
C PHE A 79 0.36 7.65 1.20
N LEU A 80 -0.01 6.99 2.29
CA LEU A 80 0.60 7.16 3.60
C LEU A 80 2.09 6.82 3.56
N LEU A 81 2.45 5.67 2.97
CA LEU A 81 3.85 5.28 2.83
C LEU A 81 4.66 6.24 1.95
N TRP A 82 4.09 6.70 0.84
CA TRP A 82 4.73 7.72 -0.01
C TRP A 82 4.93 9.03 0.74
N ARG A 83 3.96 9.45 1.55
CA ARG A 83 4.08 10.67 2.36
C ARG A 83 5.17 10.54 3.43
N ALA A 84 5.29 9.39 4.08
CA ALA A 84 6.37 9.13 5.03
C ALA A 84 7.75 9.18 4.34
N MET A 85 7.89 8.51 3.18
CA MET A 85 9.13 8.59 2.40
C MET A 85 9.43 10.01 1.93
N CYS A 86 8.41 10.76 1.51
CA CYS A 86 8.54 12.15 1.10
C CYS A 86 9.25 12.98 2.18
N ASP A 87 8.87 12.82 3.44
CA ASP A 87 9.48 13.60 4.52
C ASP A 87 10.98 13.33 4.63
N VAL A 88 11.45 12.10 4.46
CA VAL A 88 12.89 11.80 4.40
C VAL A 88 13.54 12.42 3.15
N VAL A 89 13.03 12.16 1.94
CA VAL A 89 13.68 12.67 0.71
C VAL A 89 13.68 14.19 0.61
N TRP A 90 12.79 14.89 1.31
CA TRP A 90 12.79 16.36 1.35
C TRP A 90 13.87 16.95 2.25
N HIS A 91 14.29 16.23 3.31
CA HIS A 91 15.38 16.67 4.19
C HIS A 91 16.76 16.45 3.57
N HIS A 92 16.88 15.56 2.59
CA HIS A 92 18.15 15.16 1.95
C HIS A 92 18.17 15.42 0.43
N PRO A 93 18.10 16.69 -0.01
CA PRO A 93 18.06 17.03 -1.44
C PRO A 93 19.42 16.96 -2.14
N GLU A 94 20.53 17.04 -1.41
CA GLU A 94 21.92 17.09 -1.89
C GLU A 94 22.71 15.84 -1.43
N ASP A 95 24.04 15.89 -1.45
CA ASP A 95 24.91 14.75 -1.15
C ASP A 95 24.91 14.31 0.32
N ASP A 96 24.25 15.04 1.23
CA ASP A 96 23.96 14.56 2.57
C ASP A 96 22.86 13.49 2.50
N GLY A 97 23.27 12.23 2.68
CA GLY A 97 22.36 11.10 2.66
C GLY A 97 21.59 10.92 3.97
N PRO A 98 20.46 10.17 3.93
CA PRO A 98 19.72 9.84 5.13
C PRO A 98 20.55 9.02 6.11
N ASP A 99 20.25 9.14 7.40
CA ASP A 99 20.86 8.31 8.42
C ASP A 99 20.36 6.85 8.36
N GLU A 100 20.96 5.97 9.17
CA GLU A 100 20.63 4.53 9.17
C GLU A 100 19.13 4.27 9.41
N ARG A 101 18.48 5.07 10.28
CA ARG A 101 17.06 4.89 10.61
C ARG A 101 16.16 5.40 9.50
N GLU A 102 16.50 6.54 8.90
CA GLU A 102 15.79 7.08 7.75
C GLU A 102 15.90 6.13 6.54
N LEU A 103 17.07 5.52 6.31
CA LEU A 103 17.25 4.46 5.32
C LEU A 103 16.38 3.25 5.64
N GLU A 104 16.32 2.81 6.90
CA GLU A 104 15.44 1.71 7.32
C GLU A 104 13.96 2.02 7.05
N LEU A 105 13.51 3.24 7.33
CA LEU A 105 12.15 3.68 7.02
C LEU A 105 11.89 3.69 5.51
N LEU A 106 12.79 4.24 4.71
CA LEU A 106 12.66 4.25 3.26
C LEU A 106 12.56 2.82 2.72
N THR A 107 13.48 1.93 3.12
CA THR A 107 13.48 0.52 2.72
C THR A 107 12.16 -0.17 3.09
N THR A 108 11.71 0.01 4.33
CA THR A 108 10.49 -0.63 4.82
C THR A 108 9.24 -0.08 4.13
N CYS A 109 9.18 1.23 3.86
CA CYS A 109 8.08 1.85 3.12
C CYS A 109 8.04 1.40 1.65
N VAL A 110 9.20 1.18 1.02
CA VAL A 110 9.26 0.62 -0.35
C VAL A 110 8.75 -0.81 -0.39
N ASP A 111 9.13 -1.66 0.57
CA ASP A 111 8.59 -3.03 0.66
C ASP A 111 7.09 -3.01 1.00
N GLY A 112 6.65 -2.14 1.92
CA GLY A 112 5.24 -1.95 2.26
C GLY A 112 4.41 -1.51 1.05
N TYR A 113 4.92 -0.58 0.25
CA TYR A 113 4.29 -0.18 -1.01
C TYR A 113 4.20 -1.36 -1.99
N SER A 114 5.26 -2.18 -2.10
CA SER A 114 5.24 -3.39 -2.92
C SER A 114 4.19 -4.40 -2.45
N ALA A 115 4.03 -4.57 -1.14
CA ALA A 115 2.96 -5.40 -0.57
C ALA A 115 1.56 -4.84 -0.86
N MET A 116 1.37 -3.51 -0.81
CA MET A 116 0.10 -2.86 -1.13
C MET A 116 -0.27 -2.93 -2.60
N LEU A 117 0.72 -2.89 -3.49
CA LEU A 117 0.50 -3.19 -4.91
C LEU A 117 -0.02 -4.63 -5.09
N LEU A 118 0.60 -5.61 -4.42
CA LEU A 118 0.14 -7.01 -4.48
C LEU A 118 -1.27 -7.16 -3.92
N TYR A 119 -1.53 -6.63 -2.72
CA TYR A 119 -2.84 -6.67 -2.08
C TYR A 119 -3.95 -6.10 -2.98
N SER A 120 -3.71 -4.92 -3.56
CA SER A 120 -4.67 -4.24 -4.45
C SER A 120 -4.89 -4.97 -5.78
N SER A 121 -3.88 -5.73 -6.24
CA SER A 121 -3.92 -6.44 -7.52
C SER A 121 -4.43 -7.88 -7.43
N THR A 122 -4.84 -8.34 -6.23
CA THR A 122 -5.47 -9.66 -6.02
C THR A 122 -6.79 -9.84 -6.76
N VAL A 123 -7.36 -8.76 -7.30
CA VAL A 123 -8.54 -8.79 -8.17
C VAL A 123 -8.29 -9.64 -9.44
N PRO A 124 -9.21 -10.55 -9.80
CA PRO A 124 -9.15 -11.25 -11.08
C PRO A 124 -9.18 -10.26 -12.25
N ARG A 125 -8.42 -10.53 -13.31
CA ARG A 125 -8.29 -9.64 -14.48
C ARG A 125 -9.65 -9.24 -15.06
N ASP A 126 -10.54 -10.20 -15.28
CA ASP A 126 -11.85 -9.95 -15.87
C ASP A 126 -12.68 -9.01 -14.98
N HIS A 127 -12.60 -9.21 -13.66
CA HIS A 127 -13.27 -8.36 -12.67
C HIS A 127 -12.69 -6.93 -12.67
N TYR A 128 -11.36 -6.79 -12.76
CA TYR A 128 -10.70 -5.49 -12.87
C TYR A 128 -11.16 -4.71 -14.11
N HIS A 129 -11.25 -5.36 -15.27
CA HIS A 129 -11.70 -4.72 -16.50
C HIS A 129 -13.19 -4.39 -16.50
N ALA A 130 -14.03 -5.26 -15.93
CA ALA A 130 -15.47 -5.07 -15.88
C ALA A 130 -15.91 -3.97 -14.90
N TYR A 131 -15.21 -3.82 -13.77
CA TYR A 131 -15.65 -2.95 -12.67
C TYR A 131 -14.66 -1.82 -12.38
N THR A 132 -13.42 -2.13 -12.00
CA THR A 132 -12.44 -1.12 -11.57
C THR A 132 -12.10 -0.16 -12.70
N ARG A 133 -11.79 -0.66 -13.90
CA ARG A 133 -11.42 0.18 -15.04
C ARG A 133 -12.58 1.02 -15.55
N VAL A 134 -13.80 0.48 -15.53
CA VAL A 134 -15.00 1.23 -15.90
C VAL A 134 -15.19 2.41 -14.94
N ARG A 135 -15.05 2.20 -13.63
CA ARG A 135 -15.14 3.30 -12.63
C ARG A 135 -14.06 4.36 -12.83
N MET A 136 -12.82 3.97 -13.13
CA MET A 136 -11.75 4.93 -13.45
C MET A 136 -12.07 5.74 -14.71
N ALA A 137 -12.56 5.09 -15.77
CA ALA A 137 -12.91 5.74 -17.03
C ALA A 137 -14.10 6.70 -16.89
N LEU A 138 -15.05 6.41 -15.99
CA LEU A 138 -16.16 7.28 -15.65
C LEU A 138 -15.71 8.58 -14.96
N GLN A 139 -14.61 8.55 -14.19
CA GLN A 139 -14.01 9.78 -13.66
C GLN A 139 -13.33 10.58 -14.77
N HIS A 140 -12.47 9.92 -15.55
CA HIS A 140 -11.81 10.53 -16.69
C HIS A 140 -11.25 9.46 -17.64
N PRO A 141 -11.41 9.57 -18.98
CA PRO A 141 -10.93 8.55 -19.92
C PRO A 141 -9.43 8.25 -19.85
N ALA A 142 -8.63 9.28 -19.53
CA ALA A 142 -7.18 9.18 -19.33
C ALA A 142 -6.73 8.92 -17.86
N PHE A 143 -7.64 8.51 -16.96
CA PHE A 143 -7.32 8.30 -15.55
C PHE A 143 -6.12 7.34 -15.38
N SER A 144 -5.17 7.77 -14.57
CA SER A 144 -3.86 7.12 -14.45
C SER A 144 -3.28 7.30 -13.06
N GLY A 145 -2.56 6.28 -12.56
CA GLY A 145 -1.78 6.33 -11.32
C GLY A 145 -0.74 7.45 -11.29
N THR A 146 -0.40 8.00 -12.46
CA THR A 146 0.58 9.06 -12.66
C THR A 146 0.09 10.42 -12.17
N TRP A 147 -1.19 10.52 -11.85
CA TRP A 147 -1.80 11.71 -11.24
C TRP A 147 -1.68 11.71 -9.72
N ALA A 148 -1.15 10.63 -9.12
CA ALA A 148 -0.87 10.54 -7.69
C ALA A 148 0.07 11.67 -7.25
N PRO A 149 -0.40 12.62 -6.43
CA PRO A 149 0.40 13.80 -6.13
C PRO A 149 1.58 13.47 -5.21
N ASP A 150 1.37 12.55 -4.25
CA ASP A 150 2.39 12.12 -3.29
C ASP A 150 3.43 11.15 -3.87
N TYR A 151 3.20 10.59 -5.07
CA TYR A 151 4.21 9.76 -5.74
C TYR A 151 5.29 10.60 -6.43
N ARG A 152 4.95 11.80 -6.90
CA ARG A 152 5.86 12.65 -7.67
C ARG A 152 7.18 12.96 -6.94
N PRO A 153 7.20 13.30 -5.64
CA PRO A 153 8.44 13.59 -4.91
C PRO A 153 9.33 12.37 -4.75
N VAL A 154 8.74 11.20 -4.44
CA VAL A 154 9.48 9.94 -4.26
C VAL A 154 9.83 9.25 -5.57
N ARG A 155 9.34 9.73 -6.72
CA ARG A 155 9.64 9.13 -8.04
C ARG A 155 11.14 9.09 -8.36
N ARG A 156 11.95 10.02 -7.83
CA ARG A 156 13.42 9.99 -8.03
C ARG A 156 14.08 8.83 -7.29
N LEU A 157 13.62 8.54 -6.07
CA LEU A 157 14.05 7.40 -5.26
C LEU A 157 13.85 6.08 -6.03
N PHE A 158 12.64 5.84 -6.52
CA PHE A 158 12.32 4.63 -7.30
C PHE A 158 13.07 4.51 -8.63
N ARG A 159 13.73 5.58 -9.10
CA ARG A 159 14.51 5.59 -10.33
C ARG A 159 16.02 5.47 -10.10
N GLY A 160 16.47 5.35 -8.84
CA GLY A 160 17.90 5.39 -8.50
C GLY A 160 18.53 6.74 -8.86
N LYS A 161 17.82 7.85 -8.61
CA LYS A 161 18.24 9.21 -9.01
C LYS A 161 18.40 10.18 -7.84
N MET A 162 18.49 9.68 -6.62
CA MET A 162 18.92 10.49 -5.49
C MET A 162 20.45 10.63 -5.52
N PRO A 163 21.01 11.80 -5.15
CA PRO A 163 22.46 12.03 -5.16
C PRO A 163 23.24 11.09 -4.23
N TRP A 164 22.63 10.65 -3.13
CA TRP A 164 23.21 9.77 -2.12
C TRP A 164 22.97 8.27 -2.36
N GLN A 165 22.20 7.88 -3.39
CA GLN A 165 21.80 6.48 -3.60
C GLN A 165 22.96 5.55 -4.01
N ASP A 166 24.06 6.09 -4.54
CA ASP A 166 25.25 5.30 -4.88
C ASP A 166 26.09 4.91 -3.64
N ASP A 167 25.73 5.41 -2.45
CA ASP A 167 26.43 5.07 -1.20
C ASP A 167 26.17 3.59 -0.81
N PRO A 168 27.19 2.81 -0.43
CA PRO A 168 27.02 1.42 0.03
C PRO A 168 26.00 1.22 1.16
N ALA A 169 25.77 2.23 2.01
CA ALA A 169 24.73 2.21 3.04
C ALA A 169 23.31 2.02 2.45
N CYS A 170 23.09 2.38 1.18
CA CYS A 170 21.82 2.25 0.49
C CYS A 170 21.53 0.83 -0.05
N THR A 171 22.44 -0.14 0.12
CA THR A 171 22.28 -1.49 -0.46
C THR A 171 20.91 -2.11 -0.19
N ALA A 172 20.41 -2.04 1.05
CA ALA A 172 19.11 -2.62 1.41
C ALA A 172 17.93 -1.87 0.76
N LEU A 173 18.05 -0.55 0.59
CA LEU A 173 17.07 0.28 -0.09
C LEU A 173 17.05 -0.01 -1.59
N ASP A 174 18.20 -0.18 -2.22
CA ASP A 174 18.32 -0.56 -3.63
C ASP A 174 17.70 -1.92 -3.90
N GLU A 175 17.94 -2.90 -3.03
CA GLU A 175 17.27 -4.19 -3.12
C GLU A 175 15.74 -4.06 -3.01
N ALA A 176 15.24 -3.24 -2.09
CA ALA A 176 13.80 -2.99 -1.96
C ALA A 176 13.23 -2.29 -3.20
N VAL A 177 13.93 -1.31 -3.77
CA VAL A 177 13.52 -0.61 -5.01
C VAL A 177 13.51 -1.59 -6.20
N ALA A 178 14.51 -2.46 -6.31
CA ALA A 178 14.55 -3.49 -7.35
C ALA A 178 13.40 -4.50 -7.18
N ARG A 179 13.09 -4.92 -5.94
CA ARG A 179 11.90 -5.74 -5.65
C ARG A 179 10.63 -5.03 -6.10
N ASN A 180 10.47 -3.75 -5.75
CA ASN A 180 9.31 -2.95 -6.13
C ASN A 180 9.15 -2.88 -7.65
N GLU A 181 10.23 -2.65 -8.41
CA GLU A 181 10.18 -2.60 -9.87
C GLU A 181 9.69 -3.91 -10.47
N VAL A 182 10.19 -5.05 -9.98
CA VAL A 182 9.74 -6.37 -10.43
C VAL A 182 8.27 -6.61 -10.06
N THR A 183 7.88 -6.31 -8.83
CA THR A 183 6.50 -6.42 -8.36
C THR A 183 5.55 -5.57 -9.21
N HIS A 184 5.90 -4.31 -9.44
CA HIS A 184 5.08 -3.39 -10.21
C HIS A 184 4.94 -3.85 -11.67
N SER A 185 6.04 -4.31 -12.28
CA SER A 185 6.03 -4.81 -13.66
C SER A 185 5.14 -6.05 -13.77
N HIS A 186 5.28 -7.00 -12.85
CA HIS A 186 4.46 -8.21 -12.79
C HIS A 186 2.97 -7.92 -12.64
N ILE A 187 2.61 -6.93 -11.81
CA ILE A 187 1.22 -6.51 -11.61
C ILE A 187 0.66 -5.83 -12.85
N ALA A 188 1.47 -5.02 -13.55
CA ALA A 188 1.06 -4.41 -14.81
C ALA A 188 0.74 -5.49 -15.86
N ASP A 189 1.60 -6.50 -15.98
CA ASP A 189 1.37 -7.64 -16.90
C ASP A 189 0.13 -8.46 -16.50
N HIS A 190 -0.13 -8.60 -15.20
CA HIS A 190 -1.33 -9.26 -14.69
C HIS A 190 -2.62 -8.48 -15.05
N LEU A 191 -2.68 -7.18 -14.78
CA LEU A 191 -3.91 -6.39 -14.91
C LEU A 191 -4.13 -5.79 -16.29
N VAL A 192 -3.07 -5.53 -17.07
CA VAL A 192 -3.13 -4.85 -18.37
C VAL A 192 -2.06 -5.42 -19.32
N PRO A 193 -2.16 -6.70 -19.75
CA PRO A 193 -1.11 -7.37 -20.54
C PRO A 193 -0.80 -6.69 -21.88
N ASP A 194 -1.79 -6.09 -22.53
CA ASP A 194 -1.62 -5.35 -23.79
C ASP A 194 -1.30 -3.85 -23.57
N GLY A 195 -1.23 -3.41 -22.32
CA GLY A 195 -0.98 -2.03 -21.92
C GLY A 195 0.31 -1.92 -21.14
N HIS A 196 1.33 -1.32 -21.76
CA HIS A 196 2.56 -0.96 -21.06
C HIS A 196 2.26 -0.13 -19.80
N SER A 197 2.96 -0.40 -18.68
CA SER A 197 2.84 0.33 -17.41
C SER A 197 2.70 1.84 -17.61
N LEU A 198 1.57 2.40 -17.18
CA LEU A 198 1.27 3.83 -17.33
C LEU A 198 2.27 4.71 -16.56
N LEU A 199 2.83 4.20 -15.46
CA LEU A 199 3.88 4.88 -14.68
C LEU A 199 5.24 4.88 -15.39
N GLN A 200 5.50 3.92 -16.28
CA GLN A 200 6.69 3.91 -17.13
C GLN A 200 6.52 4.80 -18.38
N LYS A 201 5.32 4.85 -19.00
CA LYS A 201 5.07 5.67 -20.21
C LYS A 201 4.78 7.15 -19.93
N SER A 202 4.32 7.51 -18.74
CA SER A 202 4.12 8.91 -18.31
C SER A 202 5.41 9.62 -17.90
N ALA A 203 6.55 9.16 -18.42
CA ALA A 203 7.61 10.09 -18.82
C ALA A 203 7.07 11.03 -19.91
N GLY A 204 6.07 11.85 -19.56
CA GLY A 204 5.76 13.07 -20.29
C GLY A 204 7.04 13.88 -20.41
N ALA A 205 7.16 14.59 -21.52
CA ALA A 205 8.30 15.46 -21.79
C ALA A 205 8.70 16.24 -20.51
N PRO A 206 10.02 16.43 -20.26
CA PRO A 206 10.49 17.26 -19.16
C PRO A 206 9.69 18.57 -19.10
N GLY A 207 8.98 18.82 -17.99
CA GLY A 207 8.21 20.04 -17.78
C GLY A 207 6.68 19.94 -17.88
N VAL A 208 6.09 18.80 -18.25
CA VAL A 208 4.62 18.62 -18.19
C VAL A 208 4.21 18.17 -16.78
N SER A 209 3.79 19.11 -15.93
CA SER A 209 3.15 18.79 -14.65
C SER A 209 1.71 18.31 -14.87
N VAL A 210 1.26 17.35 -14.06
CA VAL A 210 -0.16 17.02 -13.96
C VAL A 210 -0.92 18.28 -13.52
N SER A 211 -2.10 18.53 -14.10
CA SER A 211 -2.91 19.68 -13.69
C SER A 211 -3.52 19.42 -12.31
N ARG A 212 -3.68 20.48 -11.51
CA ARG A 212 -4.33 20.40 -10.19
C ARG A 212 -5.70 19.70 -10.24
N GLU A 213 -6.49 19.96 -11.29
CA GLU A 213 -7.77 19.28 -11.51
C GLU A 213 -7.66 17.75 -11.58
N LYS A 214 -6.60 17.23 -12.23
CA LYS A 214 -6.36 15.78 -12.32
C LYS A 214 -5.90 15.20 -10.99
N GLU A 215 -5.14 15.97 -10.21
CA GLU A 215 -4.74 15.62 -8.85
C GLU A 215 -5.98 15.58 -7.93
N ASP A 216 -6.87 16.58 -8.01
CA ASP A 216 -8.12 16.64 -7.25
C ASP A 216 -9.07 15.47 -7.63
N LEU A 217 -9.17 15.12 -8.92
CA LEU A 217 -9.92 13.94 -9.39
C LEU A 217 -9.32 12.63 -8.85
N TYR A 218 -7.99 12.55 -8.79
CA TYR A 218 -7.29 11.38 -8.27
C TYR A 218 -7.55 11.21 -6.76
N ASP A 219 -7.38 12.28 -5.99
CA ASP A 219 -7.69 12.29 -4.56
C ASP A 219 -9.16 11.93 -4.31
N ASN A 220 -10.10 12.51 -5.07
CA ASN A 220 -11.52 12.20 -4.93
C ASN A 220 -11.85 10.72 -5.20
N PHE A 221 -11.28 10.14 -6.25
CA PHE A 221 -11.49 8.72 -6.58
C PHE A 221 -11.05 7.78 -5.46
N PHE A 222 -9.97 8.13 -4.75
CA PHE A 222 -9.43 7.35 -3.62
C PHE A 222 -9.91 7.84 -2.25
N LEU A 223 -10.94 8.69 -2.20
CA LEU A 223 -11.54 9.21 -0.97
C LEU A 223 -10.54 9.98 -0.09
N THR A 224 -9.58 10.64 -0.71
CA THR A 224 -8.56 11.45 -0.06
C THR A 224 -9.03 12.91 0.03
N VAL A 225 -8.89 13.51 1.21
CA VAL A 225 -9.19 14.92 1.47
C VAL A 225 -7.93 15.59 2.01
N ARG A 226 -7.47 16.64 1.30
CA ARG A 226 -6.30 17.41 1.74
C ARG A 226 -6.70 18.52 2.69
N ARG A 227 -6.18 18.46 3.93
CA ARG A 227 -6.39 19.46 4.99
C ARG A 227 -5.20 19.46 5.96
N PRO A 228 -5.05 20.48 6.82
CA PRO A 228 -4.14 20.36 7.95
C PRO A 228 -4.40 19.06 8.74
N VAL A 229 -3.34 18.29 8.92
CA VAL A 229 -3.32 16.97 9.57
C VAL A 229 -2.10 16.96 10.48
N SER A 230 -2.29 16.64 11.76
CA SER A 230 -1.17 16.41 12.67
C SER A 230 -0.53 15.06 12.39
N HIS A 231 0.75 14.91 12.75
CA HIS A 231 1.40 13.61 12.64
C HIS A 231 0.69 12.54 13.49
N ALA A 232 0.14 12.92 14.65
CA ALA A 232 -0.66 12.02 15.47
C ALA A 232 -1.89 11.47 14.74
N GLU A 233 -2.64 12.35 14.05
CA GLU A 233 -3.76 11.93 13.22
C GLU A 233 -3.29 11.07 12.03
N PHE A 234 -2.15 11.38 11.42
CA PHE A 234 -1.57 10.59 10.34
C PHE A 234 -1.22 9.17 10.77
N VAL A 235 -0.53 9.01 11.91
CA VAL A 235 -0.21 7.70 12.49
C VAL A 235 -1.48 6.93 12.86
N ALA A 236 -2.46 7.57 13.50
CA ALA A 236 -3.71 6.93 13.85
C ALA A 236 -4.49 6.42 12.61
N GLN A 237 -4.44 7.16 11.50
CA GLN A 237 -5.02 6.70 10.24
C GLN A 237 -4.26 5.50 9.66
N LEU A 238 -2.92 5.53 9.67
CA LEU A 238 -2.10 4.39 9.22
C LEU A 238 -2.37 3.14 10.05
N ASP A 239 -2.35 3.30 11.38
CA ASP A 239 -2.62 2.26 12.37
C ASP A 239 -3.99 1.62 12.15
N SER A 240 -5.04 2.44 12.01
CA SER A 240 -6.41 2.00 11.72
C SER A 240 -6.52 1.23 10.40
N ARG A 241 -5.89 1.71 9.33
CA ARG A 241 -5.96 1.04 8.01
C ARG A 241 -5.23 -0.29 8.00
N ILE A 242 -4.13 -0.42 8.75
CA ILE A 242 -3.45 -1.71 8.91
C ILE A 242 -4.30 -2.68 9.73
N ALA A 243 -5.05 -2.21 10.73
CA ALA A 243 -5.98 -3.06 11.46
C ALA A 243 -7.12 -3.57 10.56
N GLU A 244 -7.64 -2.72 9.67
CA GLU A 244 -8.64 -3.14 8.68
C GLU A 244 -8.07 -4.13 7.65
N LEU A 245 -6.84 -3.90 7.18
CA LEU A 245 -6.09 -4.82 6.31
C LEU A 245 -5.92 -6.19 6.98
N ALA A 246 -5.54 -6.22 8.26
CA ALA A 246 -5.39 -7.44 9.03
C ALA A 246 -6.72 -8.19 9.14
N ALA A 247 -7.81 -7.50 9.48
CA ALA A 247 -9.14 -8.10 9.57
C ALA A 247 -9.63 -8.64 8.19
N ASP A 248 -9.30 -7.97 7.09
CA ASP A 248 -9.57 -8.47 5.75
C ASP A 248 -8.74 -9.73 5.44
N LEU A 249 -7.43 -9.71 5.65
CA LEU A 249 -6.56 -10.85 5.33
C LEU A 249 -6.89 -12.07 6.19
N GLU A 250 -7.13 -11.89 7.48
CA GLU A 250 -7.55 -12.97 8.39
C GLU A 250 -8.88 -13.61 7.91
N TYR A 251 -9.82 -12.80 7.43
CA TYR A 251 -11.14 -13.30 7.04
C TYR A 251 -11.18 -13.85 5.60
N ASN A 252 -10.57 -13.17 4.64
CA ASN A 252 -10.69 -13.46 3.21
C ASN A 252 -9.42 -14.11 2.61
N GLY A 253 -8.33 -14.18 3.35
CA GLY A 253 -7.01 -14.56 2.84
C GLY A 253 -6.47 -13.60 1.78
N LEU A 254 -5.22 -13.77 1.34
CA LEU A 254 -4.66 -12.90 0.29
C LEU A 254 -5.32 -13.15 -1.06
N TYR A 255 -5.48 -14.41 -1.46
CA TYR A 255 -6.18 -14.81 -2.68
C TYR A 255 -7.54 -15.43 -2.32
N PRO A 256 -8.64 -14.65 -2.30
CA PRO A 256 -9.95 -15.14 -1.91
C PRO A 256 -10.48 -16.19 -2.89
N ASN A 257 -11.47 -16.98 -2.45
CA ASN A 257 -12.16 -17.94 -3.29
C ASN A 257 -13.30 -17.22 -4.07
N VAL A 258 -13.10 -17.10 -5.38
CA VAL A 258 -14.00 -16.49 -6.36
C VAL A 258 -14.58 -17.63 -7.20
N ASP A 259 -15.89 -17.87 -7.09
CA ASP A 259 -16.59 -18.94 -7.80
C ASP A 259 -15.92 -20.34 -7.73
N GLY A 260 -15.36 -20.69 -6.57
CA GLY A 260 -14.71 -21.98 -6.35
C GLY A 260 -13.23 -22.03 -6.79
N ARG A 261 -12.62 -20.90 -7.15
CA ARG A 261 -11.24 -20.81 -7.65
C ARG A 261 -10.46 -19.66 -7.01
N HIS A 262 -9.14 -19.82 -6.96
CA HIS A 262 -8.21 -18.75 -6.60
C HIS A 262 -7.54 -18.20 -7.85
N HIS A 263 -7.23 -16.91 -7.81
CA HIS A 263 -6.53 -16.20 -8.88
C HIS A 263 -5.21 -15.63 -8.35
N PRO A 264 -4.21 -16.49 -8.04
CA PRO A 264 -2.95 -16.01 -7.51
C PRO A 264 -2.23 -15.14 -8.55
N VAL A 265 -1.96 -13.89 -8.16
CA VAL A 265 -1.11 -12.98 -8.94
C VAL A 265 0.31 -13.52 -8.97
N VAL A 266 0.82 -14.02 -7.83
CA VAL A 266 2.16 -14.59 -7.70
C VAL A 266 2.03 -16.12 -7.69
N ALA A 267 2.47 -16.77 -8.77
CA ALA A 267 2.47 -18.24 -8.86
C ALA A 267 3.69 -18.85 -8.14
N ASN A 268 3.50 -20.01 -7.50
CA ASN A 268 4.48 -20.68 -6.62
C ASN A 268 5.89 -20.91 -7.21
N GLN A 269 6.07 -20.93 -8.53
CA GLN A 269 7.38 -21.21 -9.17
C GLN A 269 8.07 -19.98 -9.78
N ALA A 270 7.38 -18.83 -9.91
CA ALA A 270 7.92 -17.63 -10.57
C ALA A 270 8.13 -16.43 -9.62
N GLY A 271 7.69 -16.55 -8.36
CA GLY A 271 7.54 -15.43 -7.43
C GLY A 271 8.63 -15.24 -6.37
N GLY A 272 9.84 -15.81 -6.52
CA GLY A 272 10.84 -15.84 -5.45
C GLY A 272 11.09 -14.49 -4.77
N VAL A 273 11.19 -13.42 -5.57
CA VAL A 273 11.39 -12.05 -5.12
C VAL A 273 10.17 -11.43 -4.41
N MET A 274 8.97 -11.87 -4.77
CA MET A 274 7.69 -11.40 -4.20
C MET A 274 7.19 -12.26 -3.04
N LYS A 275 7.75 -13.47 -2.85
CA LYS A 275 7.29 -14.41 -1.82
C LYS A 275 7.28 -13.79 -0.41
N PRO A 276 8.32 -13.05 0.04
CA PRO A 276 8.29 -12.39 1.35
C PRO A 276 7.13 -11.39 1.47
N LEU A 277 6.80 -10.70 0.38
CA LEU A 277 5.70 -9.73 0.35
C LEU A 277 4.31 -10.39 0.34
N VAL A 278 4.20 -11.66 -0.06
CA VAL A 278 2.95 -12.43 -0.05
C VAL A 278 2.65 -12.98 1.34
N THR A 279 3.66 -13.46 2.06
CA THR A 279 3.50 -14.08 3.38
C THR A 279 3.68 -13.11 4.54
N GLY A 280 4.35 -11.98 4.32
CA GLY A 280 4.69 -10.99 5.35
C GLY A 280 3.99 -9.64 5.18
N VAL A 281 2.81 -9.59 4.54
CA VAL A 281 2.10 -8.31 4.29
C VAL A 281 1.88 -7.53 5.59
N LEU A 282 1.43 -8.21 6.64
CA LEU A 282 1.14 -7.55 7.91
C LEU A 282 2.41 -7.15 8.65
N GLU A 283 3.44 -7.99 8.62
CA GLU A 283 4.73 -7.72 9.27
C GLU A 283 5.42 -6.48 8.67
N VAL A 284 5.45 -6.36 7.34
CA VAL A 284 6.07 -5.21 6.68
C VAL A 284 5.30 -3.92 6.95
N MET A 285 3.97 -3.98 6.97
CA MET A 285 3.13 -2.81 7.23
C MET A 285 3.20 -2.37 8.69
N ASP A 286 3.23 -3.31 9.64
CA ASP A 286 3.41 -3.01 11.06
C ASP A 286 4.77 -2.36 11.33
N ARG A 287 5.85 -2.92 10.75
CA ARG A 287 7.18 -2.33 10.84
C ARG A 287 7.22 -0.91 10.27
N ALA A 288 6.62 -0.70 9.10
CA ALA A 288 6.53 0.64 8.50
C ALA A 288 5.81 1.63 9.44
N ALA A 289 4.67 1.22 10.01
CA ALA A 289 3.91 2.07 10.92
C ALA A 289 4.70 2.46 12.17
N ARG A 290 5.42 1.50 12.79
CA ARG A 290 6.27 1.76 13.96
C ARG A 290 7.37 2.78 13.64
N LEU A 291 8.08 2.59 12.53
CA LEU A 291 9.12 3.53 12.09
C LEU A 291 8.55 4.94 11.81
N VAL A 292 7.37 5.01 11.18
CA VAL A 292 6.68 6.28 10.89
C VAL A 292 6.23 7.01 12.16
N SER A 293 5.74 6.26 13.15
CA SER A 293 5.34 6.81 14.45
C SER A 293 6.54 7.37 15.21
N ASP A 294 7.64 6.64 15.21
CA ASP A 294 8.83 7.03 15.97
C ASP A 294 9.56 8.25 15.40
N MET A 295 9.57 8.46 14.08
CA MET A 295 10.36 9.53 13.43
C MET A 295 10.09 10.93 14.01
N ARG A 296 8.85 11.25 14.39
CA ARG A 296 8.49 12.58 14.91
C ARG A 296 8.76 12.76 16.40
N LEU A 297 8.89 11.67 17.16
CA LEU A 297 9.25 11.73 18.58
C LEU A 297 10.64 12.33 18.79
N GLU A 298 11.52 12.22 17.80
CA GLU A 298 12.88 12.76 17.87
C GLU A 298 13.02 14.17 17.27
N GLU A 299 12.26 14.51 16.22
CA GLU A 299 12.18 15.90 15.73
C GLU A 299 11.64 16.87 16.80
N ALA A 300 10.77 16.39 17.71
CA ALA A 300 10.28 17.17 18.84
C ALA A 300 11.25 17.19 20.06
N ARG A 301 12.27 16.33 20.08
CA ARG A 301 13.28 16.23 21.15
C ARG A 301 14.61 16.95 20.80
N ARG A 302 14.81 17.32 19.53
CA ARG A 302 15.94 18.14 19.04
C ARG A 302 15.61 19.63 19.08
#